data_AF-A0A8J2HM52-F1
#
_entry.id   AF-A0A8J2HM52-F1
#
_cell.length_a   1.000
_cell.length_b   1.000
_cell.length_c   1.000
_cell.angle_alpha   90.00
_cell.angle_beta   90.00
_cell.angle_gamma   90.00
#
_symmetry.space_group_name_H-M   'P 1'
#
loop_
_entity.id
_entity.type
_entity.pdbx_description
1 polymer ?
#
loop_
_entity_poly.entity_id
_entity_poly.type
_entity_poly.pdbx_seq_one_letter_code
_entity_poly.pdbx_strand_id
1 'polypeptide(L)'
;MTQSPTPSTSKLHDDKSIALQIHDINCQVAQFRDLLINIGQPRDGPELRERVRKLRRNCVESCKSTSQLVLPQMRSAIDLGIPADSPNLVLLFFVAQLFLRELFKCKNLVRIVPMDMSASKSGPSNIGNVISSILLCKQITPNFNEEELCSIRKDSAEISALVAELQEFMPQSEADVGKTIALQDCCAGLARNNGARKGNRWDNRAGNPNYFGGSFNFLCCASRPNYV
;
A
#
# COMPACT_ATOMS: atom_id res chain seq x y z
N MET A 1 37.71 20.97 -23.97
CA MET A 1 36.49 20.36 -24.56
C MET A 1 35.69 19.72 -23.44
N THR A 2 34.83 20.50 -22.79
CA THR A 2 33.89 20.02 -21.78
C THR A 2 32.56 19.77 -22.49
N GLN A 3 32.26 18.50 -22.77
CA GLN A 3 30.94 18.12 -23.27
C GLN A 3 29.94 18.31 -22.13
N SER A 4 29.11 19.35 -22.25
CA SER A 4 27.88 19.49 -21.46
C SER A 4 26.95 18.32 -21.82
N PRO A 5 26.36 17.61 -20.83
CA PRO A 5 25.44 16.52 -21.13
C PRO A 5 24.20 17.10 -21.83
N THR A 6 23.86 16.52 -22.97
CA THR A 6 22.63 16.84 -23.70
C THR A 6 21.41 16.55 -22.81
N PRO A 7 20.42 17.46 -22.72
CA PRO A 7 19.30 17.38 -21.77
C PRO A 7 18.41 16.13 -21.90
N SER A 8 18.50 15.42 -23.02
CA SER A 8 17.82 14.14 -23.27
C SER A 8 18.41 12.96 -22.51
N THR A 9 19.71 12.98 -22.18
CA THR A 9 20.40 11.87 -21.50
C THR A 9 20.18 11.91 -19.98
N SER A 10 20.10 13.11 -19.39
CA SER A 10 19.83 13.29 -17.96
C SER A 10 18.40 12.88 -17.60
N LYS A 11 17.40 13.29 -18.40
CA LYS A 11 15.99 12.94 -18.17
C LYS A 11 15.75 11.43 -18.18
N LEU A 12 16.37 10.71 -19.12
CA LEU A 12 16.26 9.25 -19.21
C LEU A 12 16.88 8.53 -18.01
N HIS A 13 17.96 9.07 -17.44
CA HIS A 13 18.58 8.55 -16.23
C HIS A 13 17.68 8.74 -15.01
N ASP A 14 17.04 9.91 -14.90
CA ASP A 14 16.12 10.22 -13.81
C ASP A 14 14.86 9.35 -13.88
N ASP A 15 14.30 9.11 -15.07
CA ASP A 15 13.14 8.23 -15.25
C ASP A 15 13.43 6.78 -14.84
N LYS A 16 14.64 6.29 -15.12
CA LYS A 16 15.08 4.95 -14.67
C LYS A 16 15.26 4.89 -13.15
N SER A 17 15.81 5.95 -12.55
CA SER A 17 15.97 6.07 -11.10
C SER A 17 14.61 6.05 -10.39
N ILE A 18 13.63 6.79 -10.91
CA ILE A 18 12.25 6.78 -10.40
C ILE A 18 11.62 5.40 -10.52
N ALA A 19 11.76 4.74 -11.68
CA ALA A 19 11.23 3.38 -11.88
C ALA A 19 11.80 2.37 -10.87
N LEU A 20 13.09 2.48 -10.53
CA LEU A 20 13.72 1.65 -9.49
C LEU A 20 13.15 1.94 -8.10
N GLN A 21 12.93 3.21 -7.74
CA GLN A 21 12.29 3.56 -6.46
C GLN A 21 10.87 2.99 -6.37
N ILE A 22 10.07 3.07 -7.45
CA ILE A 22 8.73 2.49 -7.49
C ILE A 22 8.80 0.96 -7.32
N HIS A 23 9.82 0.31 -7.89
CA HIS A 23 10.03 -1.12 -7.74
C HIS A 23 10.32 -1.48 -6.28
N ASP A 24 11.20 -0.73 -5.63
CA ASP A 24 11.52 -0.91 -4.23
C ASP A 24 10.29 -0.73 -3.33
N ILE A 25 9.43 0.26 -3.61
CA ILE A 25 8.15 0.42 -2.90
C ILE A 25 7.30 -0.83 -3.07
N ASN A 26 7.16 -1.36 -4.28
CA ASN A 26 6.37 -2.56 -4.53
C ASN A 26 6.94 -3.78 -3.76
N CYS A 27 8.26 -3.92 -3.69
CA CYS A 27 8.93 -4.93 -2.86
C CYS A 27 8.64 -4.73 -1.36
N GLN A 28 8.67 -3.50 -0.85
CA GLN A 28 8.31 -3.20 0.54
C GLN A 28 6.85 -3.54 0.84
N VAL A 29 5.93 -3.26 -0.09
CA VAL A 29 4.50 -3.61 0.05
C VAL A 29 4.30 -5.12 0.09
N ALA A 30 5.03 -5.88 -0.72
CA ALA A 30 5.00 -7.34 -0.68
C ALA A 30 5.51 -7.87 0.69
N GLN A 31 6.66 -7.36 1.16
CA GLN A 31 7.19 -7.70 2.48
C GLN A 31 6.22 -7.33 3.61
N PHE A 32 5.54 -6.18 3.49
CA PHE A 32 4.54 -5.75 4.45
C PHE A 32 3.38 -6.75 4.53
N ARG A 33 2.85 -7.17 3.39
CA ARG A 33 1.82 -8.22 3.30
C ARG A 33 2.28 -9.53 3.95
N ASP A 34 3.52 -9.95 3.73
CA ASP A 34 4.06 -11.17 4.33
C ASP A 34 4.16 -11.08 5.85
N LEU A 35 4.54 -9.91 6.39
CA LEU A 35 4.52 -9.68 7.83
C LEU A 35 3.09 -9.72 8.40
N LEU A 36 2.10 -9.18 7.68
CA LEU A 36 0.70 -9.19 8.13
C LEU A 36 0.12 -10.61 8.28
N ILE A 37 0.57 -11.58 7.47
CA ILE A 37 0.14 -13.00 7.58
C ILE A 37 0.51 -13.60 8.94
N ASN A 38 1.58 -13.11 9.56
CA ASN A 38 2.07 -13.61 10.84
C ASN A 38 1.32 -13.02 12.05
N ILE A 39 0.45 -12.02 11.86
CA ILE A 39 -0.38 -11.47 12.94
C ILE A 39 -1.42 -12.50 13.37
N GLY A 40 -1.55 -12.74 14.67
CA GLY A 40 -2.40 -13.78 15.26
C GLY A 40 -1.83 -15.20 15.19
N GLN A 41 -0.62 -15.38 14.66
CA GLN A 41 0.10 -16.65 14.66
C GLN A 41 0.98 -16.79 15.93
N PRO A 42 1.51 -17.99 16.26
CA PRO A 42 2.39 -18.16 17.44
C PRO A 42 3.64 -17.28 17.44
N ARG A 43 4.04 -16.75 16.28
CA ARG A 43 5.17 -15.83 16.11
C ARG A 43 4.77 -14.35 16.27
N ASP A 44 3.50 -14.05 16.51
CA ASP A 44 3.01 -12.70 16.71
C ASP A 44 3.44 -12.17 18.08
N GLY A 45 4.50 -11.37 18.09
CA GLY A 45 5.06 -10.75 19.29
C GLY A 45 5.45 -9.29 19.06
N PRO A 46 5.91 -8.60 20.12
CA PRO A 46 6.21 -7.17 20.06
C PRO A 46 7.25 -6.82 18.98
N GLU A 47 8.24 -7.69 18.76
CA GLU A 47 9.25 -7.53 17.71
C GLU A 47 8.67 -7.61 16.29
N LEU A 48 7.70 -8.50 16.06
CA LEU A 48 7.01 -8.60 14.78
C LEU A 48 6.13 -7.36 14.56
N ARG A 49 5.33 -6.97 15.55
CA ARG A 49 4.49 -5.76 15.48
C ARG A 49 5.30 -4.51 15.20
N GLU A 50 6.48 -4.39 15.82
CA GLU A 50 7.36 -3.26 15.56
C GLU A 50 7.95 -3.28 14.15
N ARG A 51 8.33 -4.45 13.62
CA ARG A 51 8.73 -4.59 12.21
C ARG A 51 7.62 -4.17 11.25
N VAL A 52 6.38 -4.57 11.52
CA VAL A 52 5.18 -4.14 10.76
C VAL A 52 5.06 -2.61 10.79
N ARG A 53 5.16 -1.98 11.96
CA ARG A 53 5.07 -0.51 12.09
C ARG A 53 6.17 0.22 11.33
N LYS A 54 7.43 -0.22 11.47
CA LYS A 54 8.57 0.40 10.78
C LYS A 54 8.44 0.29 9.27
N LEU A 55 8.16 -0.92 8.75
CA LEU A 55 8.01 -1.13 7.32
C LEU A 55 6.84 -0.32 6.75
N ARG A 56 5.72 -0.25 7.48
CA ARG A 56 4.57 0.60 7.10
C ARG A 56 4.98 2.07 6.93
N ARG A 57 5.68 2.65 7.90
CA ARG A 57 6.13 4.06 7.83
C ARG A 57 7.13 4.26 6.69
N ASN A 58 8.04 3.30 6.47
CA ASN A 58 8.98 3.35 5.35
C ASN A 58 8.26 3.35 3.99
N CYS A 59 7.23 2.53 3.82
CA CYS A 59 6.40 2.55 2.61
C CYS A 59 5.73 3.93 2.42
N VAL A 60 5.20 4.53 3.50
CA VAL A 60 4.58 5.87 3.44
C VAL A 60 5.55 6.92 2.97
N GLU A 61 6.73 7.00 3.59
CA GLU A 61 7.75 7.97 3.23
C GLU A 61 8.34 7.73 1.84
N SER A 62 8.46 6.47 1.42
CA SER A 62 8.90 6.12 0.07
C SER A 62 7.87 6.57 -0.99
N CYS A 63 6.57 6.34 -0.76
CA CYS A 63 5.52 6.84 -1.64
C CYS A 63 5.54 8.37 -1.77
N LYS A 64 5.70 9.09 -0.65
CA LYS A 64 5.74 10.56 -0.62
C LYS A 64 6.98 11.13 -1.30
N SER A 65 8.14 10.56 -1.04
CA SER A 65 9.38 11.02 -1.67
C SER A 65 9.37 10.77 -3.17
N THR A 66 8.91 9.60 -3.63
CA THR A 66 8.78 9.32 -5.07
C THR A 66 7.70 10.17 -5.73
N SER A 67 6.58 10.48 -5.06
CA SER A 67 5.56 11.38 -5.65
C SER A 67 6.08 12.80 -5.85
N GLN A 68 6.94 13.30 -4.96
CA GLN A 68 7.60 14.61 -5.10
C GLN A 68 8.53 14.67 -6.33
N LEU A 69 8.99 13.54 -6.86
CA LEU A 69 9.77 13.48 -8.10
C LEU A 69 8.88 13.41 -9.34
N VAL A 70 7.76 12.67 -9.25
CA VAL A 70 6.86 12.43 -10.39
C VAL A 70 5.91 13.60 -10.64
N LEU A 71 5.27 14.13 -9.60
CA LEU A 71 4.21 15.14 -9.73
C LEU A 71 4.67 16.45 -10.39
N PRO A 72 5.86 17.02 -10.09
CA PRO A 72 6.34 18.23 -10.76
C PRO A 72 6.51 18.04 -12.26
N GLN A 73 6.95 16.85 -12.70
CA GLN A 73 7.07 16.53 -14.12
C GLN A 73 5.70 16.52 -14.81
N MET A 74 4.66 16.03 -14.12
CA MET A 74 3.29 16.00 -14.66
C MET A 74 2.69 17.39 -14.77
N ARG A 75 2.84 18.22 -13.72
CA ARG A 75 2.40 19.62 -13.73
C ARG A 75 3.06 20.39 -14.88
N SER A 76 4.37 20.25 -15.05
CA SER A 76 5.10 20.87 -16.17
C SER A 76 4.65 20.37 -17.55
N ALA A 77 4.30 19.09 -17.71
CA ALA A 77 3.83 18.56 -18.98
C ALA A 77 2.43 19.11 -19.35
N ILE A 78 1.54 19.23 -18.35
CA ILE A 78 0.21 19.81 -18.53
C ILE A 78 0.30 21.30 -18.91
N ASP A 79 1.18 22.06 -18.27
CA ASP A 79 1.40 23.48 -18.60
C ASP A 79 1.87 23.67 -20.06
N LEU A 80 2.54 22.66 -20.62
CA LEU A 80 2.99 22.63 -22.02
C LEU A 80 1.94 22.05 -22.98
N GLY A 81 0.76 21.66 -22.48
CA GLY A 81 -0.31 21.04 -23.27
C GLY A 81 -0.01 19.62 -23.75
N ILE A 82 1.00 18.96 -23.15
CA ILE A 82 1.38 17.58 -23.50
C ILE A 82 0.56 16.63 -22.61
N PRO A 83 -0.07 15.58 -23.19
CA PRO A 83 -0.75 14.55 -22.40
C PRO A 83 0.20 13.94 -21.37
N ALA A 84 -0.25 13.84 -20.11
CA ALA A 84 0.53 13.31 -18.99
C ALA A 84 0.62 11.77 -19.02
N ASP A 85 1.12 11.19 -20.12
CA ASP A 85 1.30 9.74 -20.26
C ASP A 85 2.65 9.30 -19.68
N SER A 86 2.77 9.36 -18.35
CA SER A 86 3.96 8.86 -17.66
C SER A 86 3.75 7.44 -17.12
N PRO A 87 4.53 6.44 -17.59
CA PRO A 87 4.44 5.09 -17.03
C PRO A 87 4.80 5.07 -15.54
N ASN A 88 5.71 5.94 -15.10
CA ASN A 88 6.10 6.06 -13.69
C ASN A 88 4.92 6.57 -12.82
N LEU A 89 4.11 7.50 -13.33
CA LEU A 89 2.89 7.95 -12.65
C LEU A 89 1.91 6.78 -12.46
N VAL A 90 1.63 6.05 -13.55
CA VAL A 90 0.69 4.93 -13.54
C VAL A 90 1.14 3.83 -12.57
N LEU A 91 2.42 3.49 -12.58
CA LEU A 91 2.98 2.48 -11.67
C LEU A 91 2.92 2.93 -10.21
N LEU A 92 3.33 4.17 -9.92
CA LEU A 92 3.26 4.73 -8.56
C LEU A 92 1.83 4.76 -8.04
N PHE A 93 0.86 5.16 -8.87
CA PHE A 93 -0.55 5.16 -8.55
C PHE A 93 -1.05 3.76 -8.14
N PHE A 94 -0.76 2.74 -8.95
CA PHE A 94 -1.20 1.37 -8.64
C PHE A 94 -0.51 0.78 -7.42
N VAL A 95 0.78 1.05 -7.21
CA VAL A 95 1.51 0.61 -6.01
C VAL A 95 0.97 1.31 -4.75
N ALA A 96 0.71 2.61 -4.80
CA ALA A 96 0.10 3.35 -3.69
C ALA A 96 -1.32 2.84 -3.36
N GLN A 97 -2.13 2.50 -4.37
CA GLN A 97 -3.43 1.87 -4.16
C GLN A 97 -3.33 0.47 -3.54
N LEU A 98 -2.37 -0.34 -3.98
CA LEU A 98 -2.10 -1.65 -3.39
C LEU A 98 -1.73 -1.49 -1.92
N PHE A 99 -0.83 -0.56 -1.61
CA PHE A 99 -0.42 -0.29 -0.25
C PHE A 99 -1.59 0.19 0.63
N LEU A 100 -2.44 1.09 0.11
CA LEU A 100 -3.63 1.55 0.81
C LEU A 100 -4.56 0.40 1.21
N ARG A 101 -4.76 -0.59 0.32
CA ARG A 101 -5.52 -1.81 0.64
C ARG A 101 -4.87 -2.62 1.76
N GLU A 102 -3.55 -2.77 1.75
CA GLU A 102 -2.83 -3.48 2.83
C GLU A 102 -2.89 -2.71 4.17
N LEU A 103 -2.90 -1.37 4.16
CA LEU A 103 -3.11 -0.57 5.36
C LEU A 103 -4.49 -0.82 6.00
N PHE A 104 -5.55 -0.93 5.19
CA PHE A 104 -6.88 -1.28 5.69
C PHE A 104 -6.90 -2.68 6.32
N LYS A 105 -6.22 -3.67 5.72
CA LYS A 105 -6.08 -5.01 6.31
C LYS A 105 -5.30 -4.94 7.62
N CYS A 106 -4.17 -4.23 7.66
CA CYS A 106 -3.36 -4.03 8.85
C CYS A 106 -4.19 -3.44 10.00
N LYS A 107 -4.96 -2.37 9.74
CA LYS A 107 -5.87 -1.76 10.72
C LYS A 107 -6.87 -2.77 11.28
N ASN A 108 -7.50 -3.55 10.39
CA ASN A 108 -8.51 -4.53 10.79
C ASN A 108 -7.89 -5.67 11.60
N LEU A 109 -6.72 -6.18 11.20
CA LEU A 109 -5.98 -7.21 11.91
C LEU A 109 -5.58 -6.75 13.32
N VAL A 110 -4.98 -5.56 13.44
CA VAL A 110 -4.60 -5.00 14.76
C VAL A 110 -5.83 -4.78 15.65
N ARG A 111 -6.96 -4.38 15.09
CA ARG A 111 -8.22 -4.22 15.83
C ARG A 111 -8.76 -5.56 16.35
N ILE A 112 -8.72 -6.61 15.53
CA ILE A 112 -9.28 -7.94 15.86
C ILE A 112 -8.35 -8.72 16.78
N VAL A 113 -7.04 -8.60 16.56
CA VAL A 113 -5.98 -9.25 17.32
C VAL A 113 -5.18 -8.17 18.06
N PRO A 114 -5.73 -7.61 19.15
CA PRO A 114 -5.01 -6.64 19.96
C PRO A 114 -3.79 -7.32 20.60
N MET A 115 -2.66 -6.62 20.66
CA MET A 115 -1.50 -7.15 21.37
C MET A 115 -1.57 -6.78 22.85
N ASP A 116 -1.49 -7.78 23.73
CA ASP A 116 -1.35 -7.56 25.16
C ASP A 116 0.10 -7.18 25.50
N MET A 117 0.33 -5.89 25.68
CA MET A 117 1.64 -5.32 26.02
C MET A 117 1.87 -5.26 27.55
N SER A 118 1.02 -5.89 28.37
CA SER A 118 1.22 -5.98 29.82
C SER A 118 2.50 -6.76 30.18
N ALA A 119 2.93 -7.68 29.32
CA ALA A 119 4.13 -8.50 29.48
C ALA A 119 5.45 -7.74 29.19
N SER A 120 5.43 -6.59 28.52
CA SER A 120 6.64 -5.78 28.29
C SER A 120 7.07 -4.92 29.49
N LYS A 121 6.41 -5.07 30.66
CA LYS A 121 6.77 -4.41 31.92
C LYS A 121 7.89 -5.12 32.71
N SER A 122 8.68 -6.00 32.11
CA SER A 122 9.90 -6.53 32.75
C SER A 122 11.10 -5.60 32.48
N GLY A 123 11.03 -4.38 33.01
CA GLY A 123 12.21 -3.54 33.29
C GLY A 123 12.70 -3.83 34.71
N PRO A 124 14.02 -3.72 35.00
CA PRO A 124 14.63 -4.33 36.18
C PRO A 124 13.95 -3.87 37.46
N SER A 125 13.36 -4.84 38.17
CA SER A 125 12.93 -4.68 39.54
C SER A 125 14.14 -4.34 40.41
N ASN A 126 14.34 -3.06 40.71
CA ASN A 126 15.22 -2.60 41.78
C ASN A 126 14.58 -1.39 42.48
N ILE A 127 13.79 -1.72 43.51
CA ILE A 127 13.93 -1.21 44.88
C ILE A 127 14.24 0.31 44.96
N GLY A 128 13.21 1.17 45.06
CA GLY A 128 13.47 2.57 45.43
C GLY A 128 12.35 3.61 45.29
N ASN A 129 11.28 3.39 44.52
CA ASN A 129 10.24 4.42 44.32
C ASN A 129 8.87 4.01 44.90
N VAL A 130 8.82 4.00 46.22
CA VAL A 130 7.61 4.09 47.04
C VAL A 130 7.22 5.57 47.11
N ILE A 131 5.92 5.89 47.26
CA ILE A 131 5.31 7.23 47.58
C ILE A 131 4.69 8.00 46.39
N SER A 132 5.22 7.99 45.17
CA SER A 132 4.52 8.67 44.04
C SER A 132 3.26 7.92 43.57
N SER A 133 3.14 6.65 43.96
CA SER A 133 2.05 5.74 43.59
C SER A 133 0.75 5.87 44.39
N ILE A 134 0.68 6.73 45.43
CA ILE A 134 -0.45 6.69 46.39
C ILE A 134 -1.47 7.83 46.26
N LEU A 135 -1.19 8.96 45.59
CA LEU A 135 -2.11 10.11 45.70
C LEU A 135 -2.81 10.63 44.45
N LEU A 136 -2.27 10.56 43.21
CA LEU A 136 -2.93 11.28 42.10
C LEU A 136 -2.64 10.78 40.68
N CYS A 137 -2.18 9.55 40.51
CA CYS A 137 -2.15 8.94 39.19
C CYS A 137 -3.28 7.91 39.11
N LYS A 138 -4.44 8.32 38.56
CA LYS A 138 -5.10 7.40 37.61
C LYS A 138 -3.97 6.94 36.71
N GLN A 139 -3.57 5.68 36.84
CA GLN A 139 -2.60 5.07 35.96
C GLN A 139 -3.27 5.11 34.59
N ILE A 140 -3.08 6.21 33.85
CA ILE A 140 -3.44 6.32 32.44
C ILE A 140 -2.52 5.29 31.83
N THR A 141 -2.94 4.03 31.77
CA THR A 141 -2.27 3.03 30.98
C THR A 141 -2.50 3.48 29.56
N PRO A 142 -1.49 4.06 28.87
CA PRO A 142 -1.69 4.50 27.49
C PRO A 142 -2.17 3.28 26.71
N ASN A 143 -3.28 3.44 26.01
CA ASN A 143 -3.85 2.37 25.21
C ASN A 143 -3.02 2.23 23.93
N PHE A 144 -1.88 1.56 24.03
CA PHE A 144 -0.93 1.37 22.93
C PHE A 144 -1.60 0.79 21.67
N ASN A 145 -2.62 -0.04 21.85
CA ASN A 145 -3.41 -0.58 20.74
C ASN A 145 -4.20 0.53 20.02
N GLU A 146 -4.79 1.45 20.78
CA GLU A 146 -5.49 2.61 20.21
C GLU A 146 -4.54 3.61 19.56
N GLU A 147 -3.37 3.84 20.15
CA GLU A 147 -2.30 4.65 19.55
C GLU A 147 -1.85 4.04 18.21
N GLU A 148 -1.62 2.73 18.17
CA GLU A 148 -1.27 2.02 16.94
C GLU A 148 -2.37 2.17 15.89
N LEU A 149 -3.65 1.95 16.25
CA LEU A 149 -4.78 2.13 15.35
C LEU A 149 -4.94 3.59 14.88
N CYS A 150 -4.58 4.56 15.71
CA CYS A 150 -4.53 5.97 15.33
C CYS A 150 -3.43 6.22 14.31
N SER A 151 -2.23 5.68 14.56
CA SER A 151 -1.10 5.82 13.64
C SER A 151 -1.40 5.21 12.26
N ILE A 152 -2.03 4.02 12.21
CA ILE A 152 -2.42 3.39 10.94
C ILE A 152 -3.46 4.25 10.20
N ARG A 153 -4.43 4.83 10.92
CA ARG A 153 -5.44 5.73 10.33
C ARG A 153 -4.80 6.97 9.71
N LYS A 154 -3.82 7.57 10.39
CA LYS A 154 -3.07 8.71 9.87
C LYS A 154 -2.32 8.34 8.60
N ASP A 155 -1.56 7.25 8.64
CA ASP A 155 -0.81 6.73 7.49
C ASP A 155 -1.74 6.42 6.29
N SER A 156 -2.91 5.83 6.55
CA SER A 156 -3.95 5.60 5.52
C SER A 156 -4.50 6.88 4.92
N ALA A 157 -4.74 7.91 5.73
CA ALA A 157 -5.23 9.19 5.25
C ALA A 157 -4.18 9.90 4.36
N GLU A 158 -2.90 9.85 4.75
CA GLU A 158 -1.79 10.39 3.96
C GLU A 158 -1.69 9.70 2.59
N ILE A 159 -1.70 8.37 2.56
CA ILE A 159 -1.66 7.63 1.29
C ILE A 159 -2.93 7.84 0.45
N SER A 160 -4.11 7.93 1.09
CA SER A 160 -5.34 8.23 0.37
C SER A 160 -5.32 9.60 -0.30
N ALA A 161 -4.77 10.61 0.37
CA ALA A 161 -4.61 11.95 -0.21
C ALA A 161 -3.62 11.93 -1.38
N LEU A 162 -2.51 11.21 -1.23
CA LEU A 162 -1.51 11.04 -2.30
C LEU A 162 -2.11 10.31 -3.52
N VAL A 163 -2.89 9.25 -3.31
CA VAL A 163 -3.58 8.55 -4.41
C VAL A 163 -4.55 9.48 -5.14
N ALA A 164 -5.29 10.32 -4.40
CA ALA A 164 -6.20 11.29 -5.00
C ALA A 164 -5.44 12.34 -5.84
N GLU A 165 -4.29 12.84 -5.37
CA GLU A 165 -3.44 13.75 -6.13
C GLU A 165 -2.89 13.09 -7.40
N LEU A 166 -2.37 11.87 -7.31
CA LEU A 166 -1.88 11.14 -8.48
C LEU A 166 -3.00 10.87 -9.51
N GLN A 167 -4.23 10.63 -9.03
CA GLN A 167 -5.39 10.37 -9.88
C GLN A 167 -5.76 11.56 -10.77
N GLU A 168 -5.50 12.80 -10.34
CA GLU A 168 -5.76 14.01 -11.12
C GLU A 168 -4.97 14.02 -12.43
N PHE A 169 -3.78 13.44 -12.43
CA PHE A 169 -2.88 13.37 -13.58
C PHE A 169 -3.03 12.08 -14.39
N MET A 170 -3.82 11.12 -13.93
CA MET A 170 -4.04 9.88 -14.66
C MET A 170 -4.87 10.16 -15.92
N PRO A 171 -4.52 9.58 -17.08
CA PRO A 171 -5.33 9.71 -18.29
C PRO A 171 -6.73 9.19 -17.99
N GLN A 172 -7.72 10.09 -17.99
CA GLN A 172 -9.11 9.70 -17.96
C GLN A 172 -9.37 9.06 -19.30
N SER A 173 -9.57 7.73 -19.33
CA SER A 173 -10.03 7.08 -20.54
C SER A 173 -11.34 7.75 -20.95
N GLU A 174 -11.31 8.54 -22.02
CA GLU A 174 -12.57 9.01 -22.61
C GLU A 174 -13.44 7.79 -22.88
N ALA A 175 -14.72 7.94 -22.55
CA ALA A 175 -15.67 6.88 -22.35
C ALA A 175 -15.68 5.81 -23.47
N ASP A 176 -16.01 4.58 -23.04
CA ASP A 176 -16.51 3.48 -23.87
C ASP A 176 -15.53 2.35 -24.26
N VAL A 177 -14.96 1.63 -23.28
CA VAL A 177 -14.87 0.16 -23.38
C VAL A 177 -15.02 -0.45 -21.98
N GLY A 178 -16.22 -0.93 -21.68
CA GLY A 178 -16.42 -2.07 -20.80
C GLY A 178 -16.21 -1.83 -19.31
N LYS A 179 -17.24 -1.29 -18.66
CA LYS A 179 -17.70 -1.64 -17.30
C LYS A 179 -16.67 -2.38 -16.43
N THR A 180 -16.15 -1.68 -15.42
CA THR A 180 -15.42 -2.22 -14.26
C THR A 180 -16.29 -3.17 -13.41
N ILE A 181 -16.90 -4.18 -14.00
CA ILE A 181 -17.65 -5.24 -13.30
C ILE A 181 -16.68 -6.25 -12.66
N ALA A 182 -15.47 -6.41 -13.21
CA ALA A 182 -14.53 -7.44 -12.75
C ALA A 182 -14.00 -7.23 -11.32
N LEU A 183 -14.06 -6.02 -10.75
CA LEU A 183 -13.64 -5.75 -9.37
C LEU A 183 -14.80 -5.62 -8.38
N GLN A 184 -16.04 -5.45 -8.86
CA GLN A 184 -17.20 -5.19 -8.01
C GLN A 184 -17.85 -6.50 -7.49
N ASP A 185 -17.72 -7.59 -8.24
CA ASP A 185 -18.35 -8.89 -7.91
C ASP A 185 -17.71 -9.63 -6.73
N CYS A 186 -16.67 -9.07 -6.10
CA CYS A 186 -16.02 -9.69 -4.93
C CYS A 186 -16.63 -9.23 -3.60
N CYS A 187 -17.40 -8.14 -3.58
CA CYS A 187 -17.99 -7.58 -2.36
C CYS A 187 -19.53 -7.68 -2.31
N ALA A 188 -20.20 -8.12 -3.38
CA ALA A 188 -21.66 -8.19 -3.45
C ALA A 188 -22.26 -9.59 -3.22
N GLY A 189 -21.48 -10.54 -2.66
CA GLY A 189 -21.87 -11.95 -2.51
C GLY A 189 -22.67 -12.34 -1.26
N LEU A 190 -23.14 -11.40 -0.44
CA LEU A 190 -23.99 -11.70 0.73
C LEU A 190 -25.34 -10.95 0.67
N ALA A 191 -26.18 -11.30 -0.30
CA ALA A 191 -27.61 -11.00 -0.25
C ALA A 191 -28.44 -12.04 -1.05
N ARG A 192 -28.91 -13.05 -0.32
CA ARG A 192 -30.19 -13.79 -0.45
C ARG A 192 -30.79 -14.15 -1.83
N ASN A 193 -30.98 -15.47 -1.96
CA ASN A 193 -32.16 -16.23 -2.42
C ASN A 193 -32.30 -16.72 -3.88
N ASN A 194 -32.33 -18.06 -3.96
CA ASN A 194 -33.16 -18.97 -4.78
C ASN A 194 -33.37 -18.70 -6.28
N GLY A 195 -32.85 -19.63 -7.09
CA GLY A 195 -33.58 -20.17 -8.24
C GLY A 195 -32.83 -20.17 -9.57
N ALA A 196 -32.77 -21.38 -10.16
CA ALA A 196 -32.47 -21.69 -11.56
C ALA A 196 -31.00 -21.69 -12.04
N ARG A 197 -30.53 -22.92 -12.30
CA ARG A 197 -29.33 -23.27 -13.05
C ARG A 197 -29.39 -22.73 -14.48
N LYS A 198 -28.33 -22.08 -14.95
CA LYS A 198 -27.89 -22.12 -16.35
C LYS A 198 -26.38 -21.99 -16.39
N GLY A 199 -25.71 -23.12 -16.60
CA GLY A 199 -24.26 -23.15 -16.79
C GLY A 199 -23.90 -22.61 -18.16
N ASN A 200 -22.86 -21.78 -18.22
CA ASN A 200 -22.13 -21.52 -19.45
C ASN A 200 -20.66 -21.85 -19.22
N ARG A 201 -20.25 -22.97 -19.83
CA ARG A 201 -18.88 -23.43 -20.06
C ARG A 201 -18.10 -22.37 -20.82
N TRP A 202 -16.99 -21.90 -20.27
CA TRP A 202 -15.92 -21.21 -21.01
C TRP A 202 -14.64 -22.07 -21.00
N ASP A 203 -14.81 -23.33 -21.40
CA ASP A 203 -13.69 -24.17 -21.85
C ASP A 203 -13.43 -23.90 -23.34
N ASN A 204 -12.15 -23.67 -23.67
CA ASN A 204 -11.54 -23.70 -25.00
C ASN A 204 -11.88 -22.59 -26.00
N ARG A 205 -11.02 -21.56 -26.06
CA ARG A 205 -10.49 -21.04 -27.34
C ARG A 205 -9.00 -20.69 -27.22
N ALA A 206 -8.19 -21.41 -28.00
CA ALA A 206 -6.85 -21.01 -28.36
C ALA A 206 -6.89 -19.97 -29.50
N GLY A 207 -5.98 -18.99 -29.45
CA GLY A 207 -5.59 -18.14 -30.59
C GLY A 207 -5.99 -16.66 -30.49
N ASN A 208 -5.09 -15.79 -30.00
CA ASN A 208 -4.20 -14.94 -30.82
C ASN A 208 -3.29 -14.06 -29.91
N PRO A 209 -2.04 -13.72 -30.29
CA PRO A 209 -1.10 -13.01 -29.43
C PRO A 209 -1.18 -11.50 -29.69
N ASN A 210 -1.51 -10.70 -28.66
CA ASN A 210 -1.53 -9.24 -28.75
C ASN A 210 -0.49 -8.60 -27.81
N TYR A 211 0.53 -8.01 -28.43
CA TYR A 211 1.36 -6.81 -28.18
C TYR A 211 1.45 -6.09 -26.81
N PHE A 212 0.92 -6.63 -25.71
CA PHE A 212 1.09 -6.08 -24.35
C PHE A 212 1.72 -7.10 -23.36
N GLY A 213 2.25 -8.21 -23.89
CA GLY A 213 2.69 -9.38 -23.13
C GLY A 213 4.06 -9.26 -22.45
N GLY A 214 4.43 -8.11 -21.89
CA GLY A 214 5.73 -7.97 -21.22
C GLY A 214 5.81 -7.01 -20.03
N SER A 215 4.95 -6.00 -19.95
CA SER A 215 5.18 -4.88 -19.02
C SER A 215 4.44 -4.94 -17.68
N PHE A 216 3.52 -5.89 -17.50
CA PHE A 216 2.74 -6.03 -16.26
C PHE A 216 3.29 -7.07 -15.27
N ASN A 217 4.45 -7.68 -15.55
CA ASN A 217 5.16 -8.55 -14.60
C ASN A 217 5.74 -7.80 -13.39
N PHE A 218 5.50 -6.48 -13.29
CA PHE A 218 5.99 -5.63 -12.21
C PHE A 218 5.16 -5.76 -10.91
N LEU A 219 3.87 -6.08 -11.01
CA LEU A 219 2.98 -6.13 -9.85
C LEU A 219 2.80 -7.59 -9.38
N CYS A 220 3.79 -8.11 -8.64
CA CYS A 220 3.70 -9.41 -7.96
C CYS A 220 2.50 -9.54 -7.00
N CYS A 221 1.85 -8.42 -6.66
CA CYS A 221 0.73 -8.35 -5.72
C CYS A 221 -0.66 -8.59 -6.34
N ALA A 222 -0.77 -8.81 -7.66
CA ALA A 222 -2.06 -9.03 -8.33
C ALA A 222 -2.67 -10.43 -8.09
N SER A 223 -1.91 -11.38 -7.55
CA SER A 223 -2.44 -12.70 -7.20
C SER A 223 -3.20 -12.69 -5.87
N ARG A 224 -4.45 -13.15 -5.93
CA ARG A 224 -5.27 -13.51 -4.76
C ARG A 224 -4.52 -14.59 -3.97
N PRO A 225 -4.32 -14.44 -2.65
CA PRO A 225 -3.86 -15.55 -1.83
C PRO A 225 -4.97 -16.61 -1.79
N ASN A 226 -4.62 -17.84 -2.17
CA ASN A 226 -5.43 -19.02 -1.87
C ASN A 226 -5.26 -19.30 -0.38
N TYR A 227 -6.29 -18.99 0.41
CA TYR A 227 -6.41 -19.54 1.75
C TYR A 227 -6.95 -20.95 1.57
N VAL A 228 -6.07 -21.95 1.78
CA VAL A 228 -6.49 -23.34 2.02
C VAL A 228 -6.88 -23.46 3.49
#